data_AF-A0A2V8QLN5-F1
#
_entry.id   AF-A0A2V8QLN5-F1
#
_cell.length_a   1.000
_cell.length_b   1.000
_cell.length_c   1.000
_cell.angle_alpha   90.00
_cell.angle_beta   90.00
_cell.angle_gamma   90.00
#
_symmetry.space_group_name_H-M   'P 1'
#
loop_
_entity.id
_entity.type
_entity.pdbx_description
1 polymer ?
#
loop_
_entity_poly.entity_id
_entity_poly.type
_entity_poly.pdbx_seq_one_letter_code
_entity_poly.pdbx_strand_id
1 'polypeptide(L)' 'MVRITTNLVQVDAVVTDRDGKQVTDLGADDFEILENGRPQQITNFSYINAASPAASAPTRSGSKCSPRAAASYSKGRAA' A
#
# COMPACT_ATOMS: atom_id res chain seq x y z
N MET A 1 -30.48 3.38 -23.51
CA MET A 1 -29.24 3.80 -22.82
C MET A 1 -29.00 2.80 -21.69
N VAL A 2 -27.86 2.12 -21.66
CA VAL A 2 -27.50 1.19 -20.57
C VAL A 2 -26.54 1.91 -19.64
N ARG A 3 -26.77 1.83 -18.32
CA ARG A 3 -25.87 2.35 -17.28
C ARG A 3 -25.29 1.17 -16.53
N ILE A 4 -23.97 1.13 -16.39
CA ILE A 4 -23.25 0.14 -15.60
C ILE A 4 -22.72 0.86 -14.38
N THR A 5 -23.10 0.39 -13.19
CA THR A 5 -22.65 0.92 -11.91
C THR A 5 -21.88 -0.18 -11.21
N THR A 6 -20.58 0.05 -11.00
CA THR A 6 -19.72 -0.88 -10.26
C THR A 6 -19.46 -0.29 -8.89
N ASN A 7 -19.63 -1.08 -7.82
CA ASN A 7 -19.26 -0.67 -6.47
C ASN A 7 -18.09 -1.54 -6.00
N LEU A 8 -17.01 -0.90 -5.58
CA LEU A 8 -15.83 -1.58 -5.04
C LEU A 8 -15.92 -1.56 -3.52
N VAL A 9 -15.95 -2.74 -2.91
CA VAL A 9 -16.00 -2.90 -1.45
C VAL A 9 -14.73 -3.60 -1.00
N GLN A 10 -14.02 -3.00 -0.05
CA GLN A 10 -12.85 -3.62 0.59
C GLN A 10 -13.27 -4.24 1.92
N VAL A 11 -12.82 -5.47 2.16
CA VAL A 11 -13.11 -6.23 3.39
C VAL A 11 -11.78 -6.67 3.98
N ASP A 12 -11.49 -6.21 5.20
CA ASP A 12 -10.30 -6.61 5.96
C ASP A 12 -10.69 -7.66 7.01
N ALA A 13 -9.95 -8.77 7.07
CA ALA A 13 -10.19 -9.85 8.02
C ALA A 13 -8.87 -10.35 8.63
N VAL A 14 -8.89 -10.70 9.92
CA VAL A 14 -7.76 -11.29 10.63
C VAL A 14 -8.16 -12.67 11.11
N VAL A 15 -7.46 -13.70 10.63
CA VAL A 15 -7.70 -15.09 11.00
C VAL A 15 -6.61 -15.56 11.96
N THR A 16 -7.02 -16.04 13.14
CA THR A 16 -6.12 -16.51 14.19
C THR A 16 -6.49 -17.93 14.60
N ASP A 17 -5.49 -18.70 15.02
CA ASP A 17 -5.67 -20.00 15.63
C ASP A 17 -6.15 -19.88 17.09
N ARG A 18 -6.31 -21.03 17.76
CA ARG A 18 -6.74 -21.07 19.17
C ARG A 18 -5.72 -20.46 20.14
N ASP A 19 -4.45 -20.42 19.74
CA ASP A 19 -3.35 -19.88 20.53
C ASP A 19 -3.13 -18.39 20.26
N GLY A 20 -3.94 -17.77 19.40
CA GLY A 20 -3.86 -16.37 19.01
C GLY A 20 -2.80 -16.07 17.94
N LYS A 21 -2.25 -17.08 17.28
CA LYS A 21 -1.30 -16.89 16.17
C LYS A 21 -2.05 -16.69 14.87
N GLN A 22 -1.58 -15.75 14.05
CA GLN A 22 -2.17 -15.52 12.73
C GLN A 22 -1.94 -16.74 11.83
N VAL A 23 -3.01 -17.18 11.18
CA VAL A 23 -2.95 -18.24 10.17
C VAL A 23 -2.44 -17.62 8.87
N THR A 24 -1.33 -18.15 8.33
CA THR A 24 -0.59 -17.52 7.22
C THR A 24 -0.74 -18.24 5.89
N ASP A 25 -1.38 -19.40 5.88
CA ASP A 25 -1.50 -20.32 4.74
C ASP A 25 -2.88 -20.29 4.08
N LEU A 26 -3.70 -19.28 4.38
CA LEU A 26 -5.03 -19.09 3.78
C LEU A 26 -4.93 -18.34 2.43
N GLY A 27 -5.54 -18.92 1.41
CA GLY A 27 -5.71 -18.35 0.09
C GLY A 27 -7.12 -17.81 -0.14
N ALA A 28 -7.35 -17.21 -1.31
CA ALA A 28 -8.67 -16.69 -1.68
C ALA A 28 -9.74 -17.79 -1.73
N ASP A 29 -9.36 -19.02 -2.11
CA ASP A 29 -10.27 -20.17 -2.24
C ASP A 29 -10.83 -20.65 -0.89
N ASP A 30 -10.22 -20.23 0.22
CA ASP A 30 -10.66 -20.55 1.57
C ASP A 30 -11.76 -19.59 2.08
N PHE A 31 -12.10 -18.55 1.30
CA PHE A 31 -13.09 -17.53 1.69
C PHE A 31 -14.28 -17.48 0.73
N GLU A 32 -15.46 -17.32 1.30
CA GLU A 32 -16.69 -17.01 0.57
C GLU A 32 -17.26 -15.68 1.09
N ILE A 33 -17.52 -14.74 0.18
CA ILE A 33 -18.18 -13.48 0.51
C ILE A 33 -19.65 -13.61 0.15
N LEU A 34 -20.53 -13.45 1.14
CA LEU A 34 -21.97 -13.44 0.95
C LEU A 34 -22.52 -12.03 1.15
N GLU A 35 -23.27 -11.52 0.17
CA GLU A 35 -24.04 -10.29 0.31
C GLU A 35 -25.53 -10.62 0.30
N ASN A 36 -26.22 -10.35 1.41
CA ASN A 36 -27.64 -10.71 1.58
C ASN A 36 -27.92 -12.19 1.26
N GLY A 37 -26.98 -13.07 1.62
CA GLY A 37 -27.05 -14.51 1.34
C GLY A 37 -26.71 -14.93 -0.10
N ARG A 38 -26.27 -14.00 -0.96
CA ARG A 38 -25.81 -14.31 -2.33
C ARG A 38 -24.28 -14.30 -2.41
N PRO A 39 -23.64 -15.37 -2.91
CA PRO A 39 -22.20 -15.38 -3.12
C PRO A 39 -21.73 -14.27 -4.07
N GLN A 40 -20.67 -13.59 -3.67
CA GLN A 40 -19.99 -12.56 -4.44
C GLN A 40 -18.61 -13.07 -4.86
N GLN A 41 -18.23 -12.76 -6.10
CA GLN A 41 -16.90 -13.11 -6.58
C GLN A 41 -15.84 -12.21 -5.96
N ILE A 42 -14.78 -12.83 -5.45
CA ILE A 42 -13.57 -12.15 -5.02
C ILE A 42 -12.74 -11.84 -6.26
N THR A 43 -12.63 -10.57 -6.63
CA THR A 43 -11.85 -10.12 -7.80
C THR A 43 -10.41 -9.78 -7.47
N ASN A 44 -10.12 -9.47 -6.20
CA ASN A 44 -8.79 -9.16 -5.71
C ASN A 44 -8.61 -9.70 -4.29
N PHE A 45 -7.44 -10.25 -4.00
CA PHE A 45 -7.09 -10.78 -2.70
C PHE A 45 -5.64 -10.40 -2.36
N SER A 46 -5.41 -9.93 -1.14
CA SER A 46 -4.07 -9.58 -0.66
C SER A 46 -3.89 -10.07 0.76
N TYR A 47 -2.90 -10.92 0.97
CA TYR A 47 -2.47 -11.30 2.31
C TYR A 47 -1.61 -10.20 2.92
N ILE A 48 -1.96 -9.73 4.13
CA ILE A 48 -1.18 -8.75 4.88
C ILE A 48 -0.57 -9.43 6.11
N ASN A 49 0.76 -9.42 6.18
CA ASN A 49 1.47 -9.90 7.36
C ASN A 49 1.47 -8.81 8.44
N ALA A 50 0.70 -9.01 9.51
CA ALA A 50 0.56 -8.02 10.59
C ALA A 50 1.84 -7.84 11.44
N ALA A 51 2.80 -8.78 11.37
CA ALA A 51 4.07 -8.68 12.07
C ALA A 51 5.11 -7.82 11.35
N SER A 52 4.87 -7.47 10.08
CA SER A 52 5.70 -6.48 9.38
C SER A 52 5.08 -5.10 9.59
N PRO A 53 5.71 -4.18 10.35
CA PRO A 53 5.28 -2.79 10.33
C PRO A 53 5.32 -2.33 8.87
N ALA A 54 4.17 -1.88 8.36
CA ALA A 54 4.03 -1.44 6.99
C ALA A 54 5.18 -0.50 6.65
N ALA A 55 6.00 -0.88 5.66
CA ALA A 55 6.91 0.05 5.03
C ALA A 55 6.10 1.29 4.66
N SER A 56 6.49 2.41 5.25
CA SER A 56 5.81 3.68 5.17
C SER A 56 5.45 3.96 3.71
N ALA A 57 4.18 4.28 3.45
CA ALA A 57 3.75 4.80 2.15
C ALA A 57 4.80 5.82 1.65
N PRO A 58 5.18 5.82 0.37
CA PRO A 58 6.15 6.79 -0.12
C PRO A 58 5.54 8.18 0.05
N THR A 59 5.93 8.86 1.13
CA THR A 59 5.76 10.31 1.20
C THR A 59 6.48 10.85 -0.02
N ARG A 60 5.78 11.62 -0.83
CA ARG A 60 6.36 12.36 -1.95
C ARG A 60 7.32 13.40 -1.37
N SER A 61 8.50 12.97 -0.95
CA SER A 61 9.59 13.83 -0.48
C SER A 61 10.61 13.90 -1.59
N GLY A 62 10.55 14.98 -2.38
CA GLY A 62 11.42 15.09 -3.55
C GLY A 62 11.44 16.39 -4.33
N SER A 63 10.85 17.48 -3.84
CA SER A 63 11.19 18.83 -4.34
C SER A 63 12.10 19.52 -3.34
N LYS A 64 13.34 19.03 -3.24
CA LYS A 64 14.48 19.81 -2.76
C LYS A 64 15.60 19.66 -3.79
N CYS A 65 15.57 20.53 -4.79
CA CYS A 65 16.76 20.81 -5.59
C CYS A 65 17.76 21.48 -4.63
N SER A 66 18.80 20.74 -4.27
CA SER A 66 19.88 21.18 -3.39
C SER A 66 20.73 22.26 -4.10
N PRO A 67 21.24 23.29 -3.39
CA PRO A 67 22.10 24.30 -4.00
C PRO A 67 23.50 23.72 -4.20
N ARG A 68 23.98 23.63 -5.45
CA ARG A 68 25.38 23.33 -5.71
C ARG A 68 26.21 24.59 -5.49
N ALA A 69 27.01 24.55 -4.43
CA ALA A 69 27.92 25.60 -4.01
C ALA A 69 29.10 25.82 -4.97
N ALA A 70 29.62 27.06 -4.90
CA ALA A 70 31.01 27.49 -5.10
C ALA A 70 31.57 27.49 -6.54
N ALA A 71 31.42 28.64 -7.22
CA ALA A 71 32.41 29.11 -8.18
C ALA A 71 33.30 30.18 -7.52
N SER A 72 34.60 29.90 -7.57
CA SER A 72 35.75 30.49 -6.92
C SER A 72 35.95 32.00 -7.13
N TYR A 73 36.26 32.74 -6.07
CA TYR A 73 36.77 34.11 -6.14
C TYR A 73 38.30 34.08 -6.11
N SER A 74 38.97 34.35 -7.23
CA SER A 74 40.42 34.54 -7.29
C SER A 74 40.75 36.03 -7.33
N LYS A 75 41.32 36.51 -6.22
CA LYS A 75 41.86 37.86 -6.04
C LYS A 75 43.15 38.02 -6.87
N GLY A 76 43.09 38.81 -7.93
CA GLY A 76 44.23 39.21 -8.75
C GLY A 76 44.43 40.72 -8.71
N ARG A 77 45.56 41.14 -8.17
CA ARG A 77 46.06 42.51 -8.00
C ARG A 77 46.96 42.85 -9.20
N ALA A 78 46.72 43.97 -9.90
CA ALA A 78 47.73 44.86 -10.52
C ALA A 78 47.13 45.68 -11.68
N ALA A 79 47.11 47.01 -11.53
CA ALA A 79 47.58 48.02 -12.48
C ALA A 79 47.53 49.39 -11.78
#